data_AF-A0A538A9K8-F1
#
_entry.id   AF-A0A538A9K8-F1
#
_cell.length_a   1.000
_cell.length_b   1.000
_cell.length_c   1.000
_cell.angle_alpha   90.00
_cell.angle_beta   90.00
_cell.angle_gamma   90.00
#
_symmetry.space_group_name_H-M   'P 1'
#
loop_
_entity.id
_entity.type
_entity.pdbx_description
1 polymer ?
#
loop_
_entity_poly.entity_id
_entity_poly.type
_entity_poly.pdbx_seq_one_letter_code
_entity_poly.pdbx_strand_id
1 'polypeptide(L)'
;MNIVAELTVKALRDHAGDACPHYRQALISACKKSPPPFGARGYGDIYRDAATDPYWLATSLMTNAQREGEGAEHLWDLAACTPDARIAWQIRQHAIDESRHSRAYIAMLDLVFPGAVDEEFHAQLTTLSPGYTRQSSLLPQDGSPYAHPITVDELIQMNIAEIRTRVHHLLQRPMLLAHCPADRRWYACSIPCCWTKPVISRTPQP
;
A
#
# COMPACT_ATOMS: atom_id res chain seq x y z
N MET A 1 11.80 -17.45 -13.51
CA MET A 1 10.72 -17.27 -12.51
C MET A 1 10.09 -15.91 -12.78
N ASN A 2 8.77 -15.71 -12.59
CA ASN A 2 8.17 -14.39 -12.80
C ASN A 2 8.74 -13.41 -11.74
N ILE A 3 9.16 -12.21 -12.16
CA ILE A 3 9.83 -11.22 -11.29
C ILE A 3 8.96 -10.82 -10.09
N VAL A 4 7.64 -10.77 -10.26
CA VAL A 4 6.69 -10.45 -9.18
C VAL A 4 6.74 -11.52 -8.10
N ALA A 5 6.60 -12.79 -8.48
CA ALA A 5 6.68 -13.90 -7.54
C ALA A 5 8.05 -13.94 -6.84
N GLU A 6 9.13 -13.65 -7.55
CA GLU A 6 10.48 -13.59 -6.97
C GLU A 6 10.63 -12.48 -5.94
N LEU A 7 10.24 -11.26 -6.28
CA LEU A 7 10.33 -10.11 -5.39
C LEU A 7 9.45 -10.28 -4.15
N THR A 8 8.22 -10.81 -4.30
CA THR A 8 7.32 -11.08 -3.19
C THR A 8 7.87 -12.16 -2.26
N VAL A 9 8.33 -13.29 -2.81
CA VAL A 9 8.92 -14.36 -2.01
C VAL A 9 10.19 -13.89 -1.29
N LYS A 10 11.02 -13.06 -1.96
CA LYS A 10 12.19 -12.45 -1.32
C LYS A 10 11.78 -11.56 -0.14
N ALA A 11 10.74 -10.75 -0.30
CA ALA A 11 10.23 -9.87 0.74
C ALA A 11 9.66 -10.62 1.95
N LEU A 12 9.09 -11.80 1.72
CA LEU A 12 8.49 -12.64 2.76
C LEU A 12 9.48 -13.55 3.48
N ARG A 13 10.74 -13.65 3.00
CA ARG A 13 11.71 -14.62 3.49
C ARG A 13 11.97 -14.51 4.99
N ASP A 14 12.06 -13.29 5.50
CA ASP A 14 12.38 -13.01 6.91
C ASP A 14 11.14 -13.09 7.83
N HIS A 15 10.00 -13.49 7.27
CA HIS A 15 8.69 -13.15 7.79
C HIS A 15 7.70 -14.33 7.75
N ALA A 16 7.96 -15.38 6.97
CA ALA A 16 6.91 -16.31 6.54
C ALA A 16 6.84 -17.67 7.29
N GLY A 17 7.71 -17.94 8.27
CA GLY A 17 7.66 -19.17 9.07
C GLY A 17 7.42 -20.45 8.26
N ASP A 18 6.68 -21.41 8.84
CA ASP A 18 6.44 -22.74 8.24
C ASP A 18 5.35 -22.77 7.15
N ALA A 19 4.49 -21.74 7.08
CA ALA A 19 3.42 -21.65 6.06
C ALA A 19 3.92 -21.14 4.69
N CYS A 20 5.14 -20.63 4.65
CA CYS A 20 5.80 -20.08 3.46
C CYS A 20 5.80 -21.02 2.23
N PRO A 21 6.03 -22.35 2.33
CA PRO A 21 6.16 -23.21 1.17
C PRO A 21 4.90 -23.27 0.30
N HIS A 22 3.72 -23.40 0.92
CA HIS A 22 2.45 -23.51 0.19
C HIS A 22 2.07 -22.18 -0.48
N TYR A 23 2.15 -21.06 0.26
CA TYR A 23 1.92 -19.73 -0.31
C TYR A 23 2.89 -19.46 -1.48
N ARG A 24 4.18 -19.73 -1.28
CA ARG A 24 5.21 -19.58 -2.31
C ARG A 24 4.88 -20.39 -3.56
N GLN A 25 4.52 -21.66 -3.40
CA GLN A 25 4.19 -22.54 -4.52
C GLN A 25 2.93 -22.07 -5.25
N ALA A 26 1.89 -21.65 -4.52
CA ALA A 26 0.66 -21.10 -5.08
C ALA A 26 0.95 -19.83 -5.88
N LEU A 27 1.68 -18.86 -5.31
CA LEU A 27 2.05 -17.61 -5.97
C LEU A 27 2.89 -17.86 -7.24
N ILE A 28 3.91 -18.71 -7.17
CA ILE A 28 4.74 -19.04 -8.33
C ILE A 28 3.89 -19.71 -9.43
N SER A 29 3.02 -20.64 -9.06
CA SER A 29 2.14 -21.32 -10.01
C SER A 29 1.16 -20.36 -10.66
N ALA A 30 0.54 -19.47 -9.88
CA ALA A 30 -0.38 -18.45 -10.36
C ALA A 30 0.32 -17.50 -11.35
N CYS A 31 1.48 -16.92 -10.97
CA CYS A 31 2.22 -16.01 -11.86
C CYS A 31 2.83 -16.69 -13.10
N LYS A 32 2.97 -18.03 -13.10
CA LYS A 32 3.34 -18.79 -14.31
C LYS A 32 2.14 -18.98 -15.23
N LYS A 33 0.98 -19.35 -14.67
CA LYS A 33 -0.26 -19.60 -15.42
C LYS A 33 -0.86 -18.32 -15.99
N SER A 34 -0.84 -17.24 -15.21
CA SER A 34 -1.34 -15.92 -15.57
C SER A 34 -0.37 -14.86 -15.07
N PRO A 35 0.66 -14.50 -15.86
CA PRO A 35 1.62 -13.48 -15.48
C PRO A 35 0.93 -12.13 -15.21
N PRO A 36 1.15 -11.50 -14.05
CA PRO A 36 0.59 -10.18 -13.79
C PRO A 36 1.19 -9.15 -14.77
N PRO A 37 0.38 -8.24 -15.34
CA PRO A 37 0.85 -7.27 -16.34
C PRO A 37 1.90 -6.33 -15.76
N PHE A 38 1.78 -5.94 -14.49
CA PHE A 38 2.74 -5.08 -13.80
C PHE A 38 4.10 -5.73 -13.55
N GLY A 39 4.23 -7.05 -13.77
CA GLY A 39 5.52 -7.75 -13.80
C GLY A 39 6.26 -7.66 -15.13
N ALA A 40 5.64 -7.14 -16.19
CA ALA A 40 6.21 -7.09 -17.52
C ALA A 40 7.02 -5.81 -17.76
N ARG A 41 8.08 -5.90 -18.57
CA ARG A 41 8.91 -4.75 -18.95
C ARG A 41 8.09 -3.61 -19.56
N GLY A 42 7.21 -3.94 -20.50
CA GLY A 42 6.37 -2.96 -21.20
C GLY A 42 5.46 -2.17 -20.26
N TYR A 43 5.00 -2.77 -19.15
CA TYR A 43 4.24 -2.03 -18.14
C TYR A 43 5.11 -0.96 -17.47
N GLY A 44 6.35 -1.31 -17.10
CA GLY A 44 7.30 -0.37 -16.52
C GLY A 44 7.73 0.74 -17.48
N ASP A 45 7.82 0.43 -18.78
CA ASP A 45 8.07 1.43 -19.83
C ASP A 45 6.91 2.44 -19.91
N ILE A 46 5.67 1.97 -20.03
CA ILE A 46 4.46 2.83 -20.05
C ILE A 46 4.38 3.69 -18.79
N TYR A 47 4.63 3.10 -17.61
CA TYR A 47 4.63 3.85 -16.36
C TYR A 47 5.67 4.97 -16.35
N ARG A 48 6.90 4.67 -16.78
CA ARG A 48 7.98 5.68 -16.82
C ARG A 48 7.65 6.80 -17.79
N ASP A 49 7.15 6.47 -18.98
CA ASP A 49 6.78 7.45 -19.99
C ASP A 49 5.72 8.41 -19.43
N ALA A 50 4.66 7.89 -18.81
CA ALA A 50 3.63 8.71 -18.15
C ALA A 50 4.20 9.55 -17.00
N ALA A 51 5.07 8.96 -16.16
CA ALA A 51 5.66 9.62 -15.00
C ALA A 51 6.71 10.69 -15.35
N THR A 52 7.07 10.87 -16.63
CA THR A 52 7.85 12.04 -17.06
C THR A 52 7.05 13.34 -16.99
N ASP A 53 5.71 13.26 -17.08
CA ASP A 53 4.83 14.40 -16.85
C ASP A 53 4.65 14.65 -15.34
N PRO A 54 5.10 15.81 -14.82
CA PRO A 54 4.98 16.13 -13.40
C PRO A 54 3.52 16.23 -12.94
N TYR A 55 2.60 16.68 -13.80
CA TYR A 55 1.17 16.78 -13.46
C TYR A 55 0.55 15.40 -13.29
N TRP A 56 0.88 14.49 -14.21
CA TRP A 56 0.46 13.09 -14.09
C TRP A 56 0.99 12.45 -12.81
N LEU A 57 2.28 12.64 -12.50
CA LEU A 57 2.90 12.04 -11.31
C LEU A 57 2.30 12.62 -10.01
N ALA A 58 2.08 13.93 -9.94
CA ALA A 58 1.38 14.56 -8.82
C ALA A 58 -0.05 14.02 -8.64
N THR A 59 -0.81 13.90 -9.74
CA THR A 59 -2.15 13.31 -9.75
C THR A 59 -2.16 11.86 -9.26
N SER A 60 -1.15 11.09 -9.65
CA SER A 60 -0.98 9.71 -9.19
C SER A 60 -0.76 9.63 -7.66
N LEU A 61 -0.03 10.58 -7.07
CA LEU A 61 0.17 10.64 -5.62
C LEU A 61 -1.14 10.95 -4.89
N MET A 62 -1.92 11.92 -5.38
CA MET A 62 -3.24 12.26 -4.81
C MET A 62 -4.20 11.07 -4.90
N THR A 63 -4.23 10.40 -6.05
CA THR A 63 -5.07 9.22 -6.27
C THR A 63 -4.67 8.09 -5.33
N ASN A 64 -3.37 7.83 -5.16
CA ASN A 64 -2.90 6.82 -4.24
C ASN A 64 -3.22 7.19 -2.78
N ALA A 65 -3.09 8.45 -2.39
CA ALA A 65 -3.47 8.91 -1.05
C ALA A 65 -4.94 8.59 -0.73
N GLN A 66 -5.84 8.86 -1.69
CA GLN A 66 -7.25 8.52 -1.57
C GLN A 66 -7.45 7.01 -1.47
N ARG A 67 -6.82 6.22 -2.34
CA ARG A 67 -6.97 4.75 -2.35
C ARG A 67 -6.53 4.07 -1.06
N GLU A 68 -5.40 4.49 -0.48
CA GLU A 68 -4.98 3.95 0.82
C GLU A 68 -5.90 4.43 1.95
N GLY A 69 -6.46 5.64 1.85
CA GLY A 69 -7.47 6.15 2.79
C GLY A 69 -8.73 5.30 2.80
N GLU A 70 -9.35 5.11 1.63
CA GLU A 70 -10.52 4.23 1.42
C GLU A 70 -10.21 2.80 1.89
N GLY A 71 -9.04 2.26 1.50
CA GLY A 71 -8.58 0.94 1.92
C GLY A 71 -8.47 0.82 3.45
N ALA A 72 -7.96 1.84 4.13
CA ALA A 72 -7.87 1.86 5.58
C ALA A 72 -9.25 1.77 6.26
N GLU A 73 -10.24 2.50 5.76
CA GLU A 73 -11.61 2.47 6.28
C GLU A 73 -12.25 1.09 6.10
N HIS A 74 -12.16 0.53 4.89
CA HIS A 74 -12.69 -0.81 4.61
C HIS A 74 -12.06 -1.88 5.51
N LEU A 75 -10.73 -1.83 5.68
CA LEU A 75 -10.01 -2.76 6.54
C LEU A 75 -10.37 -2.57 8.02
N TRP A 76 -10.68 -1.35 8.45
CA TRP A 76 -11.10 -1.08 9.83
C TRP A 76 -12.44 -1.73 10.14
N ASP A 77 -13.41 -1.62 9.22
CA ASP A 77 -14.72 -2.27 9.33
C ASP A 77 -14.58 -3.80 9.35
N LEU A 78 -13.80 -4.37 8.42
CA LEU A 78 -13.52 -5.81 8.39
C LEU A 78 -12.86 -6.29 9.69
N ALA A 79 -11.89 -5.55 10.21
CA ALA A 79 -11.23 -5.88 11.45
C ALA A 79 -12.21 -5.86 12.64
N ALA A 80 -13.15 -4.91 12.67
CA ALA A 80 -14.15 -4.82 13.72
C ALA A 80 -15.17 -5.97 13.68
N CYS A 81 -15.43 -6.53 12.50
CA CYS A 81 -16.40 -7.61 12.30
C CYS A 81 -15.78 -9.01 12.20
N THR A 82 -14.45 -9.14 12.22
CA THR A 82 -13.77 -10.45 12.12
C THR A 82 -13.74 -11.19 13.46
N PRO A 83 -14.32 -12.40 13.57
CA PRO A 83 -14.41 -13.11 14.85
C PRO A 83 -13.07 -13.67 15.36
N ASP A 84 -12.17 -14.07 14.46
CA ASP A 84 -10.85 -14.56 14.84
C ASP A 84 -9.99 -13.38 15.29
N ALA A 85 -9.67 -13.32 16.59
CA ALA A 85 -8.94 -12.21 17.18
C ALA A 85 -7.54 -11.99 16.58
N ARG A 86 -6.87 -13.05 16.14
CA ARG A 86 -5.54 -12.94 15.52
C ARG A 86 -5.67 -12.32 14.13
N ILE A 87 -6.62 -12.79 13.32
CA ILE A 87 -6.87 -12.26 11.98
C ILE A 87 -7.36 -10.80 12.10
N ALA A 88 -8.32 -10.52 12.97
CA ALA A 88 -8.82 -9.17 13.25
C ALA A 88 -7.68 -8.20 13.63
N TRP A 89 -6.75 -8.63 14.48
CA TRP A 89 -5.58 -7.84 14.83
C TRP A 89 -4.67 -7.56 13.63
N GLN A 90 -4.44 -8.55 12.76
CA GLN A 90 -3.63 -8.37 11.55
C GLN A 90 -4.28 -7.38 10.57
N ILE A 91 -5.58 -7.50 10.34
CA ILE A 91 -6.34 -6.57 9.49
C ILE A 91 -6.31 -5.17 10.09
N ARG A 92 -6.54 -5.03 11.41
CA ARG A 92 -6.46 -3.73 12.10
C ARG A 92 -5.09 -3.08 11.92
N GLN A 93 -4.02 -3.85 12.07
CA GLN A 93 -2.66 -3.33 11.88
C GLN A 93 -2.43 -2.92 10.42
N HIS A 94 -3.04 -3.61 9.47
CA HIS A 94 -3.05 -3.23 8.05
C HIS A 94 -3.78 -1.90 7.85
N ALA A 95 -5.00 -1.73 8.38
CA ALA A 95 -5.75 -0.47 8.30
C ALA A 95 -4.97 0.74 8.86
N ILE A 96 -4.22 0.54 9.95
CA ILE A 96 -3.32 1.57 10.51
C ILE A 96 -2.18 1.90 9.55
N ASP A 97 -1.60 0.88 8.92
CA ASP A 97 -0.51 1.06 7.96
C ASP A 97 -1.07 1.80 6.71
N GLU A 98 -2.26 1.45 6.19
CA GLU A 98 -2.90 2.18 5.07
C GLU A 98 -3.27 3.64 5.42
N SER A 99 -3.66 3.91 6.66
CA SER A 99 -3.88 5.29 7.12
C SER A 99 -2.60 6.12 7.03
N ARG A 100 -1.46 5.53 7.41
CA ARG A 100 -0.14 6.20 7.37
C ARG A 100 0.36 6.36 5.95
N HIS A 101 0.10 5.36 5.13
CA HIS A 101 0.37 5.30 3.70
C HIS A 101 -0.32 6.43 2.94
N SER A 102 -1.62 6.65 3.20
CA SER A 102 -2.36 7.81 2.67
C SER A 102 -1.65 9.13 2.99
N ARG A 103 -1.29 9.37 4.26
CA ARG A 103 -0.55 10.56 4.69
C ARG A 103 0.84 10.66 4.06
N ALA A 104 1.52 9.54 3.85
CA ALA A 104 2.83 9.52 3.25
C ALA A 104 2.79 9.95 1.78
N TYR A 105 1.75 9.59 1.03
CA TYR A 105 1.56 10.09 -0.33
C TYR A 105 1.35 11.60 -0.41
N ILE A 106 0.59 12.17 0.53
CA ILE A 106 0.40 13.62 0.64
C ILE A 106 1.72 14.31 0.98
N ALA A 107 2.48 13.78 1.95
CA ALA A 107 3.80 14.31 2.28
C ALA A 107 4.78 14.22 1.10
N MET A 108 4.71 13.17 0.29
CA MET A 108 5.51 13.06 -0.94
C MET A 108 5.08 14.10 -1.99
N LEU A 109 3.79 14.39 -2.13
CA LEU A 109 3.28 15.44 -3.00
C LEU A 109 3.89 16.80 -2.62
N ASP A 110 3.80 17.18 -1.34
CA ASP A 110 4.31 18.46 -0.83
C ASP A 110 5.83 18.60 -1.02
N LEU A 111 6.53 17.48 -0.90
CA LEU A 111 7.98 17.45 -1.00
C LEU A 111 8.47 17.55 -2.45
N VAL A 112 7.86 16.78 -3.35
CA VAL A 112 8.29 16.65 -4.75
C VAL A 112 7.71 17.77 -5.61
N PHE A 113 6.50 18.23 -5.32
CA PHE A 113 5.79 19.23 -6.12
C PHE A 113 5.26 20.39 -5.24
N PRO A 114 6.16 21.22 -4.67
CA PRO A 114 5.73 22.34 -3.84
C PRO A 114 4.79 23.28 -4.60
N GLY A 115 3.63 23.57 -4.00
CA GLY A 115 2.62 24.45 -4.60
C GLY A 115 1.81 23.81 -5.73
N ALA A 116 1.86 22.48 -5.89
CA ALA A 116 1.00 21.78 -6.84
C ALA A 116 -0.49 21.83 -6.48
N VAL A 117 -0.80 22.09 -5.21
CA VAL A 117 -2.15 22.27 -4.68
C VAL A 117 -2.19 23.53 -3.83
N ASP A 118 -3.33 24.21 -3.81
CA ASP A 118 -3.56 25.33 -2.89
C ASP A 118 -3.86 24.83 -1.46
N GLU A 119 -3.91 25.75 -0.49
CA GLU A 119 -4.11 25.41 0.92
C GLU A 119 -5.48 24.77 1.19
N GLU A 120 -6.51 25.18 0.46
CA GLU A 120 -7.87 24.63 0.61
C GLU A 120 -7.92 23.17 0.13
N PHE A 121 -7.38 22.90 -1.05
CA PHE A 121 -7.33 21.56 -1.60
C PHE A 121 -6.36 20.66 -0.82
N HIS A 122 -5.25 21.21 -0.31
CA HIS A 122 -4.37 20.49 0.61
C HIS A 122 -5.13 20.04 1.87
N ALA A 123 -5.91 20.93 2.47
CA ALA A 123 -6.74 20.58 3.62
C ALA A 123 -7.71 19.43 3.29
N GLN A 124 -8.32 19.43 2.11
CA GLN A 124 -9.17 18.32 1.64
C GLN A 124 -8.38 17.01 1.46
N LEU A 125 -7.16 17.06 0.91
CA LEU A 125 -6.32 15.87 0.81
C LEU A 125 -6.00 15.28 2.18
N THR A 126 -5.76 16.12 3.19
CA THR A 126 -5.44 15.63 4.54
C THR A 126 -6.59 14.86 5.19
N THR A 127 -7.85 15.11 4.79
CA THR A 127 -9.01 14.36 5.28
C THR A 127 -9.16 12.97 4.65
N LEU A 128 -8.40 12.66 3.59
CA LEU A 128 -8.43 11.34 2.96
C LEU A 128 -7.89 10.24 3.89
N SER A 129 -7.02 10.58 4.84
CA SER A 129 -6.55 9.62 5.82
C SER A 129 -7.47 9.61 7.04
N PRO A 130 -8.03 8.45 7.43
CA PRO A 130 -8.84 8.36 8.65
C PRO A 130 -7.99 8.47 9.93
N GLY A 131 -6.65 8.49 9.79
CA GLY A 131 -5.74 8.72 10.91
C GLY A 131 -5.74 7.61 11.97
N TYR A 132 -6.09 6.37 11.61
CA TYR A 132 -6.19 5.28 12.57
C TYR A 132 -4.88 5.02 13.32
N THR A 133 -5.03 4.71 14.60
CA THR A 133 -3.95 4.35 15.52
C THR A 133 -4.32 3.11 16.33
N ARG A 134 -3.38 2.61 17.14
CA ARG A 134 -3.66 1.50 18.08
C ARG A 134 -4.63 1.91 19.20
N GLN A 135 -4.78 3.21 19.43
CA GLN A 135 -5.67 3.79 20.43
C GLN A 135 -7.06 4.09 19.88
N SER A 136 -7.23 4.11 18.56
CA SER A 136 -8.53 4.31 17.91
C SER A 136 -9.49 3.18 18.27
N SER A 137 -10.73 3.53 18.60
CA SER A 137 -11.82 2.59 18.87
C SER A 137 -12.13 1.78 17.61
N LEU A 138 -12.09 0.45 17.75
CA LEU A 138 -12.40 -0.46 16.66
C LEU A 138 -13.91 -0.71 16.61
N LEU A 139 -14.62 0.11 15.84
CA LEU A 139 -16.05 0.02 15.59
C LEU A 139 -16.27 0.13 14.09
N PRO A 140 -17.17 -0.68 13.51
CA PRO A 140 -17.51 -0.55 12.09
C PRO A 140 -18.35 0.71 11.87
N GLN A 141 -18.24 1.28 10.68
CA GLN A 141 -19.12 2.37 10.26
C GLN A 141 -20.55 1.85 9.98
N ASP A 142 -21.55 2.62 10.42
CA ASP A 142 -22.97 2.27 10.21
C ASP A 142 -23.30 2.15 8.71
N GLY A 143 -23.85 1.01 8.33
CA GLY A 143 -24.24 0.73 6.94
C GLY A 143 -23.08 0.43 5.99
N SER A 144 -21.84 0.28 6.50
CA SER A 144 -20.70 -0.07 5.67
C SER A 144 -20.89 -1.44 5.00
N PRO A 145 -20.64 -1.57 3.68
CA PRO A 145 -20.68 -2.85 3.00
C PRO A 145 -19.54 -3.78 3.45
N TYR A 146 -18.55 -3.27 4.19
CA TYR A 146 -17.42 -4.02 4.73
C TYR A 146 -17.61 -4.42 6.20
N ALA A 147 -18.75 -4.08 6.80
CA ALA A 147 -19.10 -4.47 8.17
C ALA A 147 -19.58 -5.93 8.25
N HIS A 148 -18.73 -6.87 7.82
CA HIS A 148 -18.98 -8.30 7.89
C HIS A 148 -17.70 -9.08 8.21
N PRO A 149 -17.80 -10.35 8.64
CA PRO A 149 -16.62 -11.20 8.84
C PRO A 149 -15.78 -11.30 7.57
N ILE A 150 -14.45 -11.23 7.72
CA ILE A 150 -13.53 -11.36 6.58
C ILE A 150 -13.65 -12.72 5.89
N THR A 151 -13.47 -12.71 4.58
CA THR A 151 -13.47 -13.87 3.70
C THR A 151 -12.06 -14.21 3.21
N VAL A 152 -11.91 -15.44 2.69
CA VAL A 152 -10.65 -15.86 2.06
C VAL A 152 -10.36 -15.04 0.80
N ASP A 153 -11.38 -14.64 0.03
CA ASP A 153 -11.19 -13.82 -1.17
C ASP A 153 -10.61 -12.46 -0.80
N GLU A 154 -11.12 -11.80 0.24
CA GLU A 154 -10.58 -10.51 0.70
C GLU A 154 -9.12 -10.62 1.13
N LEU A 155 -8.74 -11.67 1.85
CA LEU A 155 -7.34 -11.93 2.19
C LEU A 155 -6.47 -12.09 0.93
N ILE A 156 -6.98 -12.76 -0.11
CA ILE A 156 -6.29 -12.90 -1.39
C ILE A 156 -6.17 -11.54 -2.10
N GLN A 157 -7.25 -10.77 -2.18
CA GLN A 157 -7.26 -9.45 -2.83
C GLN A 157 -6.33 -8.47 -2.11
N MET A 158 -6.31 -8.46 -0.78
CA MET A 158 -5.35 -7.67 0.02
C MET A 158 -3.91 -8.04 -0.36
N ASN A 159 -3.59 -9.33 -0.44
CA ASN A 159 -2.25 -9.77 -0.85
C ASN A 159 -1.89 -9.32 -2.27
N ILE A 160 -2.82 -9.42 -3.22
CA ILE A 160 -2.60 -8.99 -4.60
C ILE A 160 -2.39 -7.48 -4.66
N ALA A 161 -3.19 -6.71 -3.92
CA ALA A 161 -3.07 -5.26 -3.82
C ALA A 161 -1.69 -4.86 -3.27
N GLU A 162 -1.24 -5.46 -2.17
CA GLU A 162 0.09 -5.23 -1.59
C GLU A 162 1.24 -5.51 -2.57
N ILE A 163 1.14 -6.62 -3.30
CA ILE A 163 2.14 -6.97 -4.32
C ILE A 163 2.18 -5.91 -5.43
N ARG A 164 1.02 -5.45 -5.89
CA ARG A 164 0.91 -4.40 -6.91
C ARG A 164 1.49 -3.08 -6.40
N THR A 165 1.09 -2.65 -5.21
CA THR A 165 1.58 -1.42 -4.55
C THR A 165 3.10 -1.44 -4.42
N ARG A 166 3.67 -2.57 -3.97
CA ARG A 166 5.14 -2.74 -3.90
C ARG A 166 5.83 -2.56 -5.25
N VAL A 167 5.29 -3.16 -6.33
CA VAL A 167 5.86 -3.01 -7.67
C VAL A 167 5.76 -1.56 -8.13
N HIS A 168 4.62 -0.90 -7.89
CA HIS A 168 4.45 0.52 -8.21
C HIS A 168 5.43 1.41 -7.48
N HIS A 169 5.71 1.18 -6.20
CA HIS A 169 6.73 1.97 -5.48
C HIS A 169 8.13 1.82 -6.07
N LEU A 170 8.50 0.62 -6.52
CA LEU A 170 9.79 0.39 -7.18
C LEU A 170 9.90 1.19 -8.48
N LEU A 171 8.80 1.34 -9.22
CA LEU A 171 8.73 2.15 -10.44
C LEU A 171 8.66 3.66 -10.13
N GLN A 172 7.92 4.04 -9.10
CA GLN A 172 7.63 5.42 -8.73
C GLN A 172 8.84 6.13 -8.14
N ARG A 173 9.61 5.46 -7.28
CA ARG A 173 10.75 6.04 -6.56
C ARG A 173 11.75 6.79 -7.46
N PRO A 174 12.31 6.21 -8.54
CA PRO A 174 13.24 6.94 -9.39
C PRO A 174 12.59 8.17 -10.07
N MET A 175 11.30 8.11 -10.37
CA MET A 175 10.57 9.22 -10.99
C MET A 175 10.36 10.37 -10.01
N LEU A 176 9.98 10.07 -8.76
CA LEU A 176 9.88 11.08 -7.71
C LEU A 176 11.23 11.78 -7.46
N LEU A 177 12.33 11.03 -7.45
CA LEU A 177 13.67 11.61 -7.28
C LEU A 177 14.09 12.50 -8.45
N ALA A 178 13.68 12.16 -9.67
CA ALA A 178 13.97 12.97 -10.86
C ALA A 178 13.26 14.33 -10.81
N HIS A 179 12.01 14.37 -10.32
CA HIS A 179 11.22 15.59 -10.19
C HIS A 179 11.49 16.38 -8.90
N CYS A 180 12.04 15.73 -7.86
CA CYS A 180 12.24 16.36 -6.56
C CYS A 180 13.28 17.51 -6.62
N PRO A 181 12.93 18.72 -6.12
CA PRO A 181 13.86 19.84 -5.98
C PRO A 181 15.14 19.45 -5.22
N ALA A 182 16.30 19.93 -5.69
CA ALA A 182 17.60 19.47 -5.20
C ALA A 182 17.82 19.71 -3.70
N ASP A 183 17.31 20.82 -3.17
CA ASP A 183 17.33 21.21 -1.75
C ASP A 183 16.44 20.30 -0.87
N ARG A 184 15.49 19.57 -1.48
CA ARG A 184 14.54 18.67 -0.82
C ARG A 184 14.83 17.18 -1.00
N ARG A 185 15.74 16.82 -1.91
CA ARG A 185 16.05 15.41 -2.26
C ARG A 185 16.47 14.56 -1.07
N TRP A 186 17.19 15.13 -0.10
CA TRP A 186 17.63 14.37 1.07
C TRP A 186 16.43 13.88 1.90
N TYR A 187 15.40 14.71 2.07
CA TYR A 187 14.18 14.33 2.75
C TYR A 187 13.50 13.19 1.98
N ALA A 188 13.44 13.27 0.65
CA ALA A 188 12.79 12.27 -0.20
C ALA A 188 13.50 10.92 -0.13
N CYS A 189 14.83 10.93 -0.05
CA CYS A 189 15.63 9.73 0.18
C CYS A 189 15.46 9.14 1.59
N SER A 190 15.10 9.98 2.56
CA SER A 190 14.96 9.61 3.97
C SER A 190 13.56 9.16 4.37
N ILE A 191 12.52 9.41 3.54
CA ILE A 191 11.18 8.86 3.75
C ILE A 191 11.36 7.34 3.85
N PRO A 192 11.18 6.74 5.04
CA PRO A 192 11.32 5.31 5.18
C PRO A 192 10.34 4.69 4.20
N CYS A 193 10.76 3.66 3.46
CA CYS A 193 9.79 2.79 2.84
C CYS A 193 9.05 2.06 3.98
N CYS A 194 8.09 2.74 4.63
CA CYS A 194 7.17 2.17 5.63
C CYS A 194 6.50 0.88 5.10
N TRP A 195 6.44 0.79 3.77
CA TRP A 195 5.89 -0.21 2.88
C TRP A 195 6.69 -1.52 2.77
N THR A 196 7.77 -1.71 3.54
CA THR A 196 8.64 -2.91 3.41
C THR A 196 8.25 -4.07 4.32
N LYS A 197 7.32 -3.90 5.28
CA LYS A 197 6.95 -4.95 6.23
C LYS A 197 5.63 -5.64 5.84
N PRO A 198 5.66 -6.90 5.35
CA PRO A 198 4.45 -7.63 5.03
C PRO A 198 3.59 -7.87 6.29
N VAL A 199 2.29 -7.58 6.15
CA VAL A 199 1.25 -7.62 7.20
C VAL A 199 1.15 -8.99 7.89
N ILE A 200 1.43 -10.07 7.16
CA ILE A 200 1.18 -11.46 7.61
C ILE A 200 2.19 -11.95 8.68
N SER A 201 3.26 -11.20 8.94
CA SER A 201 4.41 -11.69 9.72
C SER A 201 4.56 -11.13 11.13
N ARG A 202 3.70 -10.19 11.52
CA ARG A 202 3.80 -9.59 12.84
C ARG A 202 3.04 -10.49 13.82
N THR A 203 3.77 -11.14 14.72
CA THR A 203 3.16 -11.78 15.89
C THR A 203 2.72 -10.68 16.86
N PRO A 204 1.56 -10.83 17.53
CA PRO A 204 1.22 -9.96 18.64
C PRO A 204 2.30 -10.10 19.72
N GLN A 205 2.89 -8.99 20.15
CA GLN A 205 3.61 -9.00 21.42
C GLN A 205 2.57 -9.07 22.55
N PRO A 206 2.82 -9.91 23.57
CA PRO A 206 1.93 -10.06 24.71
C PRO A 206 1.71 -8.75 25.47
#